data_AF-A0A9W8LJC9-F1
#
_entry.id   AF-A0A9W8LJC9-F1
#
_cell.length_a   1.000
_cell.length_b   1.000
_cell.length_c   1.000
_cell.angle_alpha   90.00
_cell.angle_beta   90.00
_cell.angle_gamma   90.00
#
_symmetry.space_group_name_H-M   'P 1'
#
loop_
_entity.id
_entity.type
_entity.pdbx_description
1 polymer ?
#
loop_
_entity_poly.entity_id
_entity_poly.type
_entity_poly.pdbx_seq_one_letter_code
_entity_poly.pdbx_strand_id
1 'polypeptide(L)'
;MGGPGLEVAKFTFYVFMPMGFMVYFGGPGFYERYVADETYKFNAPPKMRVPTEPADISKTLDALKDAREQRRLAREEYMKNLDSQSPGVAGSANAE
;
A
#
# COMPACT_ATOMS: atom_id res chain seq x y z
N MET A 1 -42.22 -6.21 -37.86
CA MET A 1 -40.77 -6.34 -37.71
C MET A 1 -40.16 -5.00 -38.09
N GLY A 2 -39.69 -4.21 -37.11
CA GLY A 2 -39.14 -2.88 -37.37
C GLY A 2 -37.88 -3.01 -38.20
N GLY A 3 -37.90 -2.50 -39.43
CA GLY A 3 -36.87 -2.70 -40.44
C GLY A 3 -35.49 -2.12 -40.08
N PRO A 4 -34.58 -1.98 -41.06
CA PRO A 4 -33.16 -1.67 -40.85
C PRO A 4 -32.86 -0.47 -39.92
N GLY A 5 -33.75 0.53 -39.85
CA GLY A 5 -33.59 1.67 -38.94
C GLY A 5 -33.61 1.30 -37.45
N LEU A 6 -34.33 0.24 -37.05
CA LEU A 6 -34.38 -0.20 -35.66
C LEU A 6 -33.06 -0.87 -35.24
N GLU A 7 -32.37 -1.51 -36.17
CA GLU A 7 -31.07 -2.14 -35.93
C GLU A 7 -29.98 -1.08 -35.74
N VAL A 8 -29.99 -0.03 -36.56
CA VAL A 8 -29.07 1.10 -36.43
C VAL A 8 -29.27 1.81 -35.08
N ALA A 9 -30.50 2.10 -34.68
CA ALA A 9 -30.79 2.75 -33.41
C ALA A 9 -30.30 1.93 -32.20
N LYS A 10 -30.54 0.61 -32.21
CA LYS A 10 -30.05 -0.30 -31.18
C LYS A 10 -28.52 -0.34 -31.14
N PHE A 11 -27.88 -0.41 -32.30
CA PHE A 11 -26.43 -0.44 -32.40
C PHE A 11 -25.81 0.84 -31.84
N THR A 12 -26.34 2.00 -32.20
CA THR A 12 -25.92 3.29 -31.63
C THR A 12 -26.10 3.28 -30.11
N PHE A 13 -27.24 2.83 -29.59
CA PHE A 13 -27.44 2.74 -28.14
C PHE A 13 -26.40 1.81 -27.47
N TYR A 14 -26.16 0.62 -28.02
CA TYR A 14 -25.19 -0.33 -27.47
C TYR A 14 -23.75 0.16 -27.48
N VAL A 15 -23.36 1.02 -28.42
CA VAL A 15 -22.01 1.59 -28.47
C VAL A 15 -21.89 2.83 -27.58
N PHE A 16 -22.83 3.76 -27.70
CA PHE A 16 -22.74 5.05 -27.02
C PHE A 16 -23.14 5.00 -25.54
N MET A 17 -24.02 4.08 -25.14
CA MET A 17 -24.38 3.92 -23.73
C MET A 17 -23.16 3.54 -22.88
N PRO A 18 -22.44 2.43 -23.11
CA PRO A 18 -21.27 2.09 -22.30
C PRO A 18 -20.15 3.13 -22.40
N MET A 19 -19.94 3.73 -23.58
CA MET A 19 -18.99 4.84 -23.76
C MET A 19 -19.36 6.05 -22.88
N GLY A 20 -20.63 6.45 -22.87
CA GLY A 20 -21.12 7.55 -22.03
C GLY A 20 -20.99 7.26 -20.55
N PHE A 21 -21.29 6.03 -20.13
CA PHE A 21 -21.05 5.57 -18.76
C PHE A 21 -19.56 5.66 -18.39
N MET A 22 -18.65 5.19 -19.26
CA MET A 22 -17.21 5.28 -19.02
C MET A 22 -16.72 6.72 -18.92
N VAL A 23 -17.19 7.64 -19.76
CA VAL A 23 -16.79 9.05 -19.70
C VAL A 23 -17.35 9.73 -18.44
N TYR A 24 -18.61 9.47 -18.10
CA TYR A 24 -19.25 10.09 -16.95
C TYR A 24 -18.66 9.59 -15.62
N PHE A 25 -18.52 8.27 -15.46
CA PHE A 25 -18.01 7.67 -14.22
C PHE A 25 -16.48 7.60 -14.16
N GLY A 26 -15.80 7.55 -15.31
CA GLY A 26 -14.34 7.51 -15.40
C GLY A 26 -13.67 8.89 -15.49
N GLY A 27 -14.47 9.97 -15.62
CA GLY A 27 -13.95 11.33 -15.63
C GLY A 27 -13.44 11.77 -14.24
N PRO A 28 -12.40 12.63 -14.19
CA PRO A 28 -11.82 13.10 -12.93
C PRO A 28 -12.84 13.85 -12.05
N GLY A 29 -13.80 14.57 -12.66
CA GLY A 29 -14.83 15.30 -11.92
C GLY A 29 -15.80 14.42 -11.13
N PHE A 30 -16.06 13.19 -11.59
CA PHE A 30 -16.87 12.23 -10.81
C PHE A 30 -16.11 11.77 -9.57
N TYR A 31 -14.83 11.46 -9.74
CA TYR A 31 -13.95 11.07 -8.63
C TYR A 31 -13.82 12.17 -7.57
N GLU A 32 -13.57 13.41 -7.99
CA GLU A 32 -13.45 14.56 -7.08
C GLU A 32 -14.73 14.82 -6.29
N ARG A 33 -15.90 14.68 -6.92
CA ARG A 33 -17.19 14.99 -6.30
C ARG A 33 -17.71 13.89 -5.39
N TYR A 34 -17.50 12.61 -5.74
CA TYR A 34 -18.18 11.49 -5.06
C TYR A 34 -17.23 10.52 -4.35
N VAL A 35 -15.93 10.51 -4.66
CA VAL A 35 -14.96 9.54 -4.12
C VAL A 35 -13.90 10.20 -3.24
N ALA A 36 -13.45 11.40 -3.60
CA ALA A 36 -12.34 12.07 -2.93
C ALA A 36 -12.69 12.61 -1.52
N ASP A 37 -13.97 12.82 -1.23
CA ASP A 37 -14.37 13.76 -0.19
C ASP A 37 -14.23 13.23 1.26
N GLU A 38 -14.35 11.92 1.49
CA GLU A 38 -14.34 11.37 2.87
C GLU A 38 -13.13 10.48 3.14
N THR A 39 -12.79 9.56 2.23
CA THR A 39 -11.69 8.60 2.45
C THR A 39 -10.33 9.28 2.50
N TYR A 40 -10.11 10.32 1.69
CA TYR A 40 -8.80 11.00 1.59
C TYR A 40 -8.66 12.23 2.48
N LYS A 41 -9.75 12.81 2.99
CA LYS A 41 -9.71 13.97 3.90
C LYS A 41 -9.55 13.56 5.36
N PHE A 42 -10.24 12.50 5.80
CA PHE A 42 -10.23 12.09 7.21
C PHE A 42 -9.17 11.02 7.53
N ASN A 43 -8.85 10.14 6.57
CA ASN A 43 -7.82 9.10 6.70
C ASN A 43 -6.82 9.18 5.55
N ALA A 44 -6.27 10.38 5.31
CA ALA A 44 -5.21 10.55 4.32
C ALA A 44 -4.07 9.56 4.65
N PRO A 45 -3.66 8.67 3.71
CA PRO A 45 -2.50 7.84 3.94
C PRO A 45 -1.31 8.75 4.24
N PRO A 46 -0.44 8.39 5.22
CA PRO A 46 0.67 9.25 5.60
C PRO A 46 1.52 9.54 4.37
N LYS A 47 1.47 10.80 3.91
CA LYS A 47 2.28 11.23 2.76
C LYS A 47 3.73 11.19 3.19
N MET A 48 4.45 10.15 2.78
CA MET A 48 5.90 10.09 2.96
C MET A 48 6.51 11.21 2.13
N ARG A 49 6.94 12.28 2.79
CA ARG A 49 7.63 13.40 2.14
C ARG A 49 9.02 12.93 1.78
N VAL A 50 9.26 12.73 0.49
CA VAL A 50 10.60 12.40 -0.01
C VAL A 50 11.46 13.66 0.12
N PRO A 51 12.63 13.58 0.78
CA PRO A 51 13.58 14.69 0.82
C PRO A 51 13.97 15.09 -0.60
N THR A 52 13.77 16.35 -0.96
CA THR A 52 14.09 16.86 -2.30
C THR A 52 15.40 17.64 -2.32
N GLU A 53 15.79 18.20 -1.17
CA GLU A 53 17.04 18.95 -1.00
C GLU A 53 18.21 18.03 -0.65
N PRO A 54 19.42 18.25 -1.21
CA PRO A 54 20.59 17.41 -0.94
C PRO A 54 20.96 17.30 0.54
N ALA A 55 20.79 18.38 1.31
CA ALA A 55 21.06 18.40 2.75
C ALA A 55 20.08 17.55 3.56
N ASP A 56 18.82 17.47 3.12
CA ASP A 56 17.82 16.62 3.77
C ASP A 56 18.02 15.14 3.42
N ILE A 57 18.56 14.85 2.22
CA ILE A 57 18.89 13.49 1.80
C ILE A 57 20.00 12.89 2.68
N SER A 58 21.09 13.63 2.94
CA SER A 58 22.16 13.14 3.82
C SER A 58 21.67 12.91 5.24
N LYS A 59 20.92 13.86 5.80
CA LYS A 59 20.34 13.77 7.15
C LYS A 59 19.40 12.57 7.30
N THR A 60 18.55 12.32 6.31
CA THR A 60 17.66 11.15 6.33
C THR A 60 18.40 9.84 6.14
N LEU A 61 19.45 9.80 5.31
CA LEU A 61 20.30 8.63 5.17
C LEU A 61 21.00 8.25 6.46
N ASP A 62 21.53 9.22 7.19
CA ASP A 62 22.22 8.97 8.46
C ASP A 62 21.24 8.46 9.52
N ALA A 63 20.06 9.09 9.64
CA ALA A 63 18.99 8.58 10.51
C ALA A 63 18.56 7.14 10.16
N LEU A 64 18.53 6.79 8.87
CA LEU A 64 18.21 5.43 8.42
C LEU A 64 19.33 4.42 8.74
N LYS A 65 20.59 4.82 8.70
CA LYS A 65 21.73 3.98 9.10
C LYS A 65 21.67 3.71 10.62
N ASP A 66 21.49 4.74 11.42
CA ASP A 66 21.38 4.62 12.89
C ASP A 66 20.23 3.69 13.27
N ALA A 67 19.07 3.86 12.62
CA ALA A 67 17.91 2.98 12.86
C ALA A 67 18.18 1.52 12.46
N ARG A 68 19.03 1.25 11.45
CA ARG A 68 19.44 -0.11 11.09
C ARG A 68 20.36 -0.71 12.14
N GLU A 69 21.32 0.06 12.64
CA GLU A 69 22.23 -0.39 13.70
C GLU A 69 21.48 -0.71 14.99
N GLN A 70 20.56 0.16 15.41
CA GLN A 70 19.71 -0.09 16.59
C GLN A 70 18.88 -1.37 16.45
N ARG A 71 18.29 -1.62 15.27
CA ARG A 71 17.56 -2.87 15.01
C ARG A 71 18.46 -4.10 15.04
N ARG A 72 19.70 -3.97 14.58
CA ARG A 72 20.69 -5.06 14.64
C ARG A 72 21.04 -5.36 16.11
N LEU A 73 21.37 -4.34 16.89
CA LEU A 73 21.73 -4.48 18.30
C LEU A 73 20.57 -5.08 19.11
N ALA A 74 19.34 -4.58 18.93
CA ALA A 74 18.17 -5.13 19.61
C ALA A 74 17.92 -6.61 19.27
N ARG A 75 18.22 -7.03 18.03
CA ARG A 75 18.14 -8.44 17.61
C ARG A 75 19.22 -9.28 18.29
N GLU A 76 20.45 -8.79 18.35
CA GLU A 76 21.56 -9.48 19.02
C GLU A 76 21.30 -9.64 20.52
N GLU A 77 20.78 -8.60 21.19
CA GLU A 77 20.35 -8.65 22.59
C GLU A 77 19.22 -9.67 22.80
N TYR A 78 18.21 -9.66 21.93
CA TYR A 78 17.13 -10.64 21.97
C TYR A 78 17.64 -12.08 21.84
N MET A 79 18.56 -12.34 20.91
CA MET A 79 19.16 -13.67 20.72
C MET A 79 19.98 -14.10 21.94
N LYS A 80 20.79 -13.20 22.50
CA LYS A 80 21.57 -13.47 23.73
C LYS A 80 20.67 -13.77 24.93
N ASN A 81 19.55 -13.05 25.06
CA ASN A 81 18.56 -13.29 26.11
C ASN A 81 17.88 -14.66 25.94
N LEU A 82 17.62 -15.08 24.70
CA LEU A 82 17.06 -16.40 24.40
C LEU A 82 18.03 -17.53 24.74
N ASP A 83 19.31 -17.38 24.41
CA ASP A 83 20.36 -18.37 24.72
C ASP A 83 20.61 -18.51 26.23
N SER A 84 20.55 -17.40 26.98
CA SER A 84 20.72 -17.41 28.44
C SER A 84 19.50 -17.95 29.22
N GLN A 85 18.31 -17.97 28.62
CA GLN A 85 17.12 -18.63 29.19
C GLN A 85 17.04 -20.13 28.92
N SER A 86 17.93 -20.70 28.09
CA SER A 86 17.93 -22.14 27.77
C SER A 86 19.16 -22.92 28.27
N PRO A 87 19.50 -22.92 29.58
CA PRO A 87 20.36 -23.95 30.14
C PRO A 87 19.47 -25.09 30.66
N GLY A 88 19.31 -26.17 29.88
CA GLY A 88 19.04 -27.50 30.50
C GLY A 88 17.87 -28.34 29.98
N VAL A 89 17.81 -28.67 28.67
CA VAL A 89 17.01 -29.83 28.22
C VAL A 89 17.80 -30.83 27.35
N ALA A 90 19.10 -30.64 27.14
CA ALA A 90 19.90 -31.53 26.28
C ALA A 90 20.71 -32.62 27.04
N GLY A 91 20.35 -32.97 28.28
CA GLY A 91 21.22 -33.76 29.17
C GLY A 91 20.64 -35.03 29.81
N SER A 92 19.38 -35.43 29.59
CA SER A 92 18.76 -36.52 30.38
C SER A 92 18.18 -37.70 29.58
N ALA A 93 18.61 -37.91 28.33
CA ALA A 93 18.07 -39.00 27.48
C ALA A 93 18.98 -40.24 27.36
N ASN A 94 19.91 -40.47 28.30
CA ASN A 94 20.75 -41.68 28.33
C ASN A 94 20.95 -42.17 29.77
N ALA A 95 19.91 -42.76 30.37
CA ALA A 95 20.01 -43.60 31.55
C ALA A 95 18.74 -44.44 31.70
N GLU A 96 18.58 -45.46 30.85
CA GLU A 96 17.87 -46.71 31.19
C GLU A 96 18.37 -47.84 30.28
#